data_AF-A0A4P9WV71-F1
#
_entry.id   AF-A0A4P9WV71-F1
#
_cell.length_a   1.000
_cell.length_b   1.000
_cell.length_c   1.000
_cell.angle_alpha   90.00
_cell.angle_beta   90.00
_cell.angle_gamma   90.00
#
_symmetry.space_group_name_H-M   'P 1'
#
loop_
_entity.id
_entity.type
_entity.pdbx_description
1 polymer ?
#
loop_
_entity_poly.entity_id
_entity_poly.type
_entity_poly.pdbx_seq_one_letter_code
_entity_poly.pdbx_strand_id
1 'polypeptide(L)' 'LDEDAAVKLAVKGLLEVVQTGAKNLEVAVMGSDAKLRILSTEAVEAVTKRIEDEEAAEQEKK' A
#
# COMPACT_ATOMS: atom_id res chain seq x y z
N LEU A 1 12.61 9.84 -0.76
CA LEU A 1 11.44 8.94 -0.79
C LEU A 1 11.10 8.67 0.67
N ASP A 2 9.94 9.11 1.12
CA ASP A 2 9.46 8.77 2.45
C ASP A 2 9.04 7.30 2.53
N GLU A 3 9.16 6.69 3.70
CA GLU A 3 8.79 5.28 3.93
C GLU A 3 7.33 5.04 3.54
N ASP A 4 6.41 5.91 3.96
CA ASP A 4 4.99 5.88 3.58
C ASP A 4 4.77 5.93 2.06
N ALA A 5 5.54 6.74 1.34
CA ALA A 5 5.43 6.85 -0.10
C ALA A 5 5.91 5.57 -0.81
N ALA A 6 6.97 4.95 -0.29
CA ALA A 6 7.48 3.67 -0.79
C ALA A 6 6.47 2.53 -0.55
N VAL A 7 5.90 2.47 0.66
CA VAL A 7 4.87 1.49 1.03
C VAL A 7 3.64 1.65 0.15
N LYS A 8 3.14 2.88 -0.03
CA LYS A 8 2.00 3.17 -0.88
C LYS A 8 2.24 2.72 -2.34
N LEU A 9 3.41 3.01 -2.89
CA LEU A 9 3.76 2.59 -4.25
C LEU A 9 3.81 1.06 -4.39
N ALA A 10 4.39 0.37 -3.40
CA ALA A 10 4.45 -1.09 -3.39
C ALA A 10 3.05 -1.72 -3.30
N VAL A 11 2.19 -1.20 -2.40
CA VAL A 11 0.80 -1.66 -2.26
C VAL A 11 -0.01 -1.38 -3.55
N LYS A 12 0.19 -0.22 -4.18
CA LYS A 12 -0.46 0.11 -5.46
C LYS A 12 -0.10 -0.89 -6.56
N GLY A 13 1.18 -1.22 -6.71
CA GLY A 13 1.62 -2.22 -7.69
C GLY A 13 1.07 -3.63 -7.39
N LEU A 14 0.89 -3.97 -6.12
CA LEU A 14 0.30 -5.26 -5.73
C LEU A 14 -1.21 -5.32 -5.98
N LEU A 15 -1.94 -4.21 -5.85
CA LEU A 15 -3.37 -4.11 -6.15
C LEU A 15 -3.71 -4.36 -7.62
N GLU A 16 -2.80 -4.05 -8.55
CA GLU A 16 -2.99 -4.36 -9.98
C GLU A 16 -3.01 -5.88 -10.25
N VAL A 17 -2.36 -6.68 -9.40
CA VAL A 17 -2.22 -8.14 -9.57
C VAL A 17 -3.20 -8.90 -8.68
N VAL A 18 -3.50 -8.35 -7.50
CA VAL A 18 -4.44 -8.93 -6.54
C VAL A 18 -5.82 -8.33 -6.77
N GLN A 19 -6.59 -8.94 -7.67
CA GLN A 19 -8.00 -8.58 -7.95
C GLN A 19 -8.93 -8.72 -6.71
N THR A 20 -8.46 -9.34 -5.62
CA THR A 20 -9.26 -9.72 -4.45
C THR A 20 -8.75 -9.13 -3.13
N GLY A 21 -8.51 -7.82 -3.09
CA GLY A 21 -8.52 -7.01 -1.86
C GLY A 21 -7.37 -7.20 -0.85
N ALA A 22 -7.26 -6.23 0.06
CA ALA A 22 -6.17 -6.12 1.05
C ALA A 22 -6.00 -7.31 2.01
N LYS A 23 -7.02 -8.17 2.16
CA LYS A 23 -6.99 -9.31 3.10
C LYS A 23 -5.98 -10.41 2.75
N ASN A 24 -5.51 -10.47 1.51
CA ASN A 24 -4.50 -11.44 1.07
C ASN A 24 -3.08 -10.85 1.03
N LEU A 25 -2.88 -9.62 1.52
CA LEU A 25 -1.59 -8.93 1.48
C LEU A 25 -0.98 -8.87 2.88
N GLU A 26 0.18 -9.51 3.05
CA GLU A 26 1.09 -9.24 4.16
C GLU A 26 2.22 -8.33 3.67
N VAL A 27 2.42 -7.20 4.35
CA VAL A 27 3.44 -6.22 4.00
C VAL A 27 4.44 -6.08 5.15
N ALA A 28 5.72 -6.28 4.85
CA ALA A 28 6.81 -6.06 5.77
C ALA A 28 7.79 -5.05 5.19
N VAL A 29 8.21 -4.08 6.00
CA VAL A 29 9.18 -3.06 5.65
C VAL A 29 10.50 -3.39 6.33
N MET A 30 11.58 -3.42 5.56
CA MET A 30 12.94 -3.57 6.09
C MET A 30 13.67 -2.23 5.95
N GLY A 31 14.04 -1.66 7.09
CA GLY A 31 14.78 -0.39 7.16
C GLY A 31 16.29 -0.57 7.03
N SER A 32 16.99 0.56 6.97
CA SER A 32 18.46 0.63 6.94
C SER A 32 19.13 0.05 8.18
N ASP A 33 18.39 -0.05 9.28
CA ASP A 33 18.77 -0.66 10.54
C ASP A 33 18.62 -2.20 10.56
N ALA A 34 18.31 -2.79 9.39
CA ALA A 34 18.03 -4.21 9.21
C ALA A 34 16.89 -4.74 10.10
N LYS A 35 16.05 -3.86 10.64
CA LYS A 35 14.85 -4.26 11.39
C LYS A 35 13.71 -4.49 10.42
N LEU A 36 13.17 -5.70 10.48
CA LEU A 36 11.92 -6.06 9.83
C LEU A 36 10.77 -5.53 10.68
N ARG A 37 9.93 -4.68 10.09
CA ARG A 37 8.66 -4.24 10.68
C ARG A 37 7.52 -4.80 9.83
N ILE A 38 6.76 -5.72 10.42
CA ILE A 38 5.53 -6.21 9.80
C ILE A 38 4.45 -5.17 10.06
N LEU A 39 3.79 -4.70 9.00
CA LEU A 39 2.68 -3.77 9.11
C LEU A 39 1.43 -4.52 9.59
N SER A 40 0.61 -3.86 10.41
CA SER A 40 -0.68 -4.42 10.80
C SER A 40 -1.64 -4.43 9.62
N THR A 41 -2.58 -5.37 9.61
CA THR A 41 -3.63 -5.47 8.58
C THR A 41 -4.41 -4.17 8.44
N GLU A 42 -4.68 -3.47 9.56
CA GLU A 42 -5.37 -2.17 9.58
C GLU A 42 -4.58 -1.09 8.83
N ALA A 43 -3.25 -1.07 8.97
CA ALA A 43 -2.40 -0.11 8.26
C ALA A 43 -2.41 -0.38 6.75
N VAL A 44 -2.35 -1.66 6.37
CA VAL A 44 -2.43 -2.07 4.95
C VAL A 44 -3.79 -1.69 4.36
N GLU A 45 -4.89 -1.98 5.05
CA GLU A 45 -6.25 -1.60 4.61
C GLU A 45 -6.40 -0.08 4.46
N ALA A 46 -5.87 0.71 5.40
CA ALA A 46 -5.91 2.17 5.32
C ALA A 46 -5.12 2.70 4.11
N VAL A 47 -3.96 2.12 3.82
CA VAL A 47 -3.14 2.48 2.65
C VAL A 47 -3.86 2.09 1.35
N THR A 48 -4.41 0.88 1.27
CA THR A 48 -5.20 0.41 0.13
C THR A 48 -6.37 1.36 -0.16
N LYS A 49 -7.14 1.71 0.87
CA LYS A 49 -8.30 2.59 0.71
C LYS A 49 -7.91 3.98 0.22
N ARG A 50 -6.82 4.54 0.75
CA ARG A 50 -6.27 5.82 0.27
C ARG A 50 -5.83 5.76 -1.19
N ILE A 51 -5.24 4.64 -1.61
CA ILE A 51 -4.84 4.44 -3.01
C ILE A 51 -6.08 4.40 -3.91
N GLU A 52 -7.10 3.63 -3.55
CA GLU A 52 -8.36 3.56 -4.33
C GLU A 52 -9.04 4.94 -4.44
N ASP A 53 -9.13 5.67 -3.33
CA ASP A 53 -9.70 7.03 -3.31
C ASP A 53 -8.88 8.01 -4.19
N GLU A 54 -7.55 7.94 -4.13
CA GLU A 54 -6.68 8.80 -4.94
C GLU A 54 -6.71 8.43 -6.44
N GLU A 55 -6.79 7.15 -6.77
CA GLU A 55 -6.93 6.71 -8.17
C GLU A 55 -8.28 7.09 -8.77
N ALA A 56 -9.36 6.97 -7.99
CA ALA A 56 -10.68 7.46 -8.41
C ALA A 56 -10.65 8.97 -8.67
N ALA A 57 -10.05 9.75 -7.76
CA ALA A 57 -9.93 11.20 -7.90
C ALA A 57 -9.02 11.64 -9.07
N GLU A 58 -7.96 10.88 -9.38
CA GLU A 58 -7.13 11.13 -10.56
C GLU A 58 -7.86 10.78 -11.86
N GLN A 59 -8.68 9.72 -11.88
CA GLN A 59 -9.48 9.39 -13.06
C GLN A 59 -10.60 10.40 -13.32
N GLU A 60 -11.22 10.97 -12.29
CA GLU A 60 -12.24 12.02 -12.45
C GLU A 60 -11.68 13.36 -12.94
N LYS A 61 -10.37 13.61 -12.77
CA LYS A 61 -9.71 14.82 -13.25
C LYS A 61 -9.20 14.73 -14.69
N LYS A 62 -9.33 13.56 -15.33
CA LYS A 62 -8.80 13.28 -16.67
C LYS A 62 -9.92 13.25 -17.71
#